data_AF-H2J9Y3-F1
#
_entry.id   AF-H2J9Y3-F1
#
_cell.length_a   1.000
_cell.length_b   1.000
_cell.length_c   1.000
_cell.angle_alpha   90.00
_cell.angle_beta   90.00
_cell.angle_gamma   90.00
#
_symmetry.space_group_name_H-M   'P 1'
#
loop_
_entity.id
_entity.type
_entity.pdbx_description
1 polymer ?
#
loop_
_entity_poly.entity_id
_entity_poly.type
_entity_poly.pdbx_seq_one_letter_code
_entity_poly.pdbx_strand_id
1 'polypeptide(L)' 'MNNFPSRETVERIRKQYPVGCRVELVRMDDIQAPPMGTKGIVIGVDDTGSIMVRWEVPL' A
#
# COMPACT_ATOMS: atom_id res chain seq x y z
N MET A 1 -19.53 14.58 1.97
CA MET A 1 -18.97 13.79 3.09
C MET A 1 -17.65 13.19 2.63
N ASN A 2 -16.56 13.43 3.37
CA ASN A 2 -15.32 12.68 3.13
C ASN A 2 -15.45 11.33 3.83
N ASN A 3 -15.43 10.24 3.06
CA ASN A 3 -15.68 8.89 3.56
C ASN A 3 -14.36 8.23 4.00
N PHE A 4 -13.72 8.80 5.02
CA PHE A 4 -12.49 8.22 5.58
C PHE A 4 -12.81 6.94 6.39
N PRO A 5 -11.93 5.93 6.37
CA PRO A 5 -12.07 4.76 7.21
C PRO A 5 -11.97 5.13 8.70
N SER A 6 -12.53 4.28 9.57
CA SER A 6 -12.33 4.43 11.02
C SER A 6 -10.86 4.24 11.39
N ARG A 7 -10.43 4.87 12.50
CA ARG A 7 -9.08 4.69 13.05
C ARG A 7 -8.74 3.21 13.26
N GLU A 8 -9.70 2.42 13.75
CA GLU A 8 -9.53 0.97 13.94
C GLU A 8 -9.21 0.26 12.62
N THR A 9 -9.87 0.65 11.52
CA THR A 9 -9.59 0.10 10.19
C THR A 9 -8.17 0.42 9.74
N VAL A 10 -7.73 1.67 9.90
CA VAL A 10 -6.36 2.09 9.55
C VAL A 10 -5.32 1.34 10.39
N GLU A 11 -5.54 1.21 11.70
CA GLU A 11 -4.64 0.48 12.61
C GLU A 11 -4.58 -1.02 12.29
N ARG A 12 -5.68 -1.63 11.82
CA ARG A 12 -5.66 -3.02 11.33
C ARG A 12 -4.81 -3.14 10.08
N ILE A 13 -4.91 -2.20 9.13
CA ILE A 13 -4.09 -2.20 7.90
C ILE A 13 -2.61 -2.03 8.27
N ARG A 14 -2.27 -1.13 9.19
CA ARG A 14 -0.89 -0.96 9.71
C ARG A 14 -0.29 -2.24 10.29
N LYS A 15 -1.10 -3.04 11.00
CA LYS A 15 -0.68 -4.34 11.53
C LYS A 15 -0.50 -5.41 10.45
N GLN A 16 -1.32 -5.39 9.40
CA GLN A 16 -1.23 -6.32 8.28
C GLN A 16 -0.06 -5.99 7.35
N TYR A 17 0.22 -4.70 7.15
CA TYR A 17 1.26 -4.19 6.27
C TYR A 17 2.20 -3.26 7.05
N PRO A 18 3.03 -3.82 7.96
CA PRO A 18 3.98 -3.02 8.72
C PRO A 18 5.09 -2.48 7.82
N VAL A 19 5.74 -1.40 8.26
CA VAL A 19 6.94 -0.85 7.58
C VAL A 19 8.01 -1.93 7.47
N GLY A 20 8.60 -2.08 6.29
CA GLY A 20 9.57 -3.13 5.99
C GLY A 20 8.95 -4.44 5.45
N CYS A 21 7.62 -4.57 5.46
CA CYS A 21 6.94 -5.71 4.83
C CYS A 21 7.20 -5.74 3.31
N ARG A 22 7.51 -6.92 2.77
CA ARG A 22 7.62 -7.14 1.32
C ARG A 22 6.24 -7.41 0.74
N VAL A 23 5.90 -6.74 -0.35
CA VAL A 23 4.62 -6.88 -1.04
C VAL A 23 4.84 -7.06 -2.54
N GLU A 24 3.81 -7.59 -3.22
CA GLU A 24 3.75 -7.75 -4.67
C GLU A 24 2.46 -7.11 -5.18
N LEU A 25 2.56 -6.37 -6.29
CA LEU A 25 1.41 -5.74 -6.93
C LEU A 25 0.57 -6.79 -7.65
N VAL A 26 -0.55 -7.19 -7.04
CA VAL A 26 -1.50 -8.13 -7.66
C VAL A 26 -2.38 -7.42 -8.70
N ARG A 27 -2.90 -6.23 -8.35
CA ARG A 27 -3.73 -5.40 -9.22
C ARG A 27 -3.85 -3.99 -8.64
N MET A 28 -3.85 -2.98 -9.49
CA MET A 28 -4.22 -1.61 -9.15
C MET A 28 -4.88 -0.98 -10.36
N ASP A 29 -6.03 -0.33 -10.16
CA ASP A 29 -6.77 0.35 -11.22
C ASP A 29 -6.31 1.81 -11.32
N ASP A 30 -5.03 1.98 -11.66
CA ASP A 30 -4.36 3.27 -11.79
C ASP A 30 -3.37 3.22 -12.96
N ILE A 31 -3.41 4.21 -13.84
CA ILE A 31 -2.53 4.29 -15.02
C ILE A 31 -1.05 4.47 -14.64
N GLN A 32 -0.77 4.98 -13.44
CA GLN A 32 0.58 5.17 -12.90
C GLN A 32 1.05 3.97 -12.06
N ALA A 33 0.24 2.92 -11.94
CA ALA A 33 0.64 1.72 -11.24
C ALA A 33 1.82 1.01 -11.95
N PRO A 34 2.77 0.43 -11.20
CA PRO A 34 3.74 -0.49 -11.77
C PRO A 34 3.08 -1.69 -12.49
N PRO A 35 3.84 -2.46 -13.30
CA PRO A 35 3.34 -3.72 -13.84
C PRO A 35 2.89 -4.70 -12.75
N MET A 36 1.87 -5.51 -13.02
CA MET A 36 1.48 -6.63 -12.17
C MET A 36 2.70 -7.53 -11.88
N GLY A 37 2.84 -7.98 -10.64
CA GLY A 37 3.99 -8.77 -10.17
C GLY A 37 5.19 -7.93 -9.71
N THR A 38 5.15 -6.60 -9.83
CA THR A 38 6.19 -5.73 -9.29
C THR A 38 6.25 -5.86 -7.77
N LYS A 39 7.45 -6.06 -7.23
CA LYS A 39 7.68 -6.19 -5.78
C LYS A 39 8.06 -4.85 -5.18
N GLY A 40 7.82 -4.69 -3.88
CA GLY A 40 8.15 -3.47 -3.18
C GLY A 40 8.23 -3.66 -1.67
N ILE A 41 8.69 -2.61 -1.00
CA ILE A 41 8.75 -2.54 0.46
C ILE A 41 7.74 -1.51 0.96
N VAL A 42 6.91 -1.91 1.93
CA VAL A 42 6.00 -0.98 2.61
C VAL A 42 6.81 0.04 3.40
N ILE A 43 6.55 1.32 3.16
CA ILE A 43 7.17 2.45 3.86
C ILE A 43 6.22 3.13 4.84
N GLY A 44 4.92 2.79 4.81
CA GLY A 44 3.94 3.20 5.80
C GLY A 44 2.50 2.98 5.34
N VAL A 45 1.55 3.38 6.18
CA VAL A 45 0.11 3.43 5.87
C VAL A 45 -0.41 4.79 6.33
N ASP A 46 -0.98 5.56 5.41
CA ASP A 46 -1.51 6.88 5.71
C ASP A 46 -2.87 6.83 6.43
N ASP A 47 -3.39 7.99 6.84
CA ASP A 47 -4.64 8.07 7.60
C ASP A 47 -5.89 7.82 6.74
N THR A 48 -5.72 7.65 5.42
CA THR A 48 -6.76 7.21 4.49
C THR A 48 -6.83 5.69 4.36
N GLY A 49 -5.87 4.98 4.96
CA GLY A 49 -5.72 3.53 4.86
C GLY A 49 -4.94 3.07 3.63
N SER A 50 -4.33 3.99 2.88
CA SER A 50 -3.51 3.64 1.71
C SER A 50 -2.13 3.13 2.15
N ILE A 51 -1.72 2.00 1.57
CA ILE A 51 -0.41 1.40 1.80
C ILE A 51 0.60 2.12 0.92
N MET A 52 1.57 2.77 1.52
CA MET A 52 2.66 3.43 0.83
C MET A 52 3.77 2.42 0.56
N VAL A 53 4.14 2.22 -0.70
CA VAL A 53 5.11 1.22 -1.12
C VAL A 53 6.21 1.89 -1.92
N ARG A 54 7.46 1.59 -1.57
CA ARG A 54 8.61 1.84 -2.44
C ARG A 54 8.77 0.64 -3.36
N TRP A 55 8.29 0.78 -4.60
CA TRP A 55 8.37 -0.26 -5.62
C TRP A 55 9.82 -0.44 -6.11
N GLU A 56 10.20 -1.69 -6.34
CA GLU A 56 11.42 -2.04 -7.05
C GLU A 56 11.19 -1.71 -8.53
N VAL A 57 11.90 -0.69 -9.05
CA VAL A 57 11.83 -0.37 -10.48
C VAL A 57 12.51 -1.49 -11.26
N PRO A 58 11.87 -2.07 -12.29
CA PRO A 58 12.60 -2.89 -13.25
C PRO A 58 13.56 -1.99 -14.03
N LEU A 59 14.83 -2.39 -14.12
CA LEU A 59 15.83 -1.78 -15.01
C LEU A 59 15.44 -1.98 -16.48
#